data_AF-A0A960PVA2-F1
#
_entry.id   AF-A0A960PVA2-F1
#
_cell.length_a   1.000
_cell.length_b   1.000
_cell.length_c   1.000
_cell.angle_alpha   90.00
_cell.angle_beta   90.00
_cell.angle_gamma   90.00
#
_symmetry.space_group_name_H-M   'P 1'
#
loop_
_entity.id
_entity.type
_entity.pdbx_description
1 polymer ?
#
loop_
_entity_poly.entity_id
_entity_poly.type
_entity_poly.pdbx_seq_one_letter_code
_entity_poly.pdbx_strand_id
1 'polypeptide(L)' 'MTEPTPIEQLTYADAVAELDAILDRLERDEPDVDQVATDVARASVLIAHCRERIAAARLRVDEVVGDLSAEAQPGSDT' A
#
# COMPACT_ATOMS: atom_id res chain seq x y z
N MET A 1 -19.21 -16.92 -4.95
CA MET A 1 -17.83 -16.44 -4.73
C MET A 1 -17.92 -14.93 -4.66
N THR A 2 -17.48 -14.32 -3.57
CA THR A 2 -17.54 -12.86 -3.42
C THR A 2 -16.48 -12.25 -4.33
N GLU A 3 -16.86 -11.33 -5.21
CA GLU A 3 -15.90 -10.59 -6.03
C GLU A 3 -14.95 -9.79 -5.12
N PRO A 4 -13.65 -9.70 -5.46
CA PRO A 4 -12.70 -8.92 -4.70
C PRO A 4 -13.06 -7.43 -4.78
N THR A 5 -12.91 -6.72 -3.67
CA THR A 5 -13.17 -5.28 -3.61
C THR A 5 -12.30 -4.52 -4.62
N PRO A 6 -12.84 -3.51 -5.34
CA PRO A 6 -12.06 -2.67 -6.24
C PRO A 6 -10.87 -2.02 -5.53
N ILE A 7 -9.70 -1.99 -6.19
CA ILE A 7 -8.44 -1.55 -5.56
C ILE A 7 -8.50 -0.10 -5.08
N GLU A 8 -9.26 0.74 -5.78
CA GLU A 8 -9.43 2.16 -5.52
C GLU A 8 -10.21 2.41 -4.22
N GLN A 9 -10.97 1.41 -3.76
CA GLN A 9 -11.76 1.47 -2.54
C GLN A 9 -11.01 0.94 -1.32
N LEU A 10 -9.85 0.31 -1.52
CA LEU A 10 -9.08 -0.30 -0.43
C LEU A 10 -8.24 0.73 0.32
N THR A 11 -8.32 0.67 1.65
CA THR A 11 -7.31 1.34 2.48
C THR A 11 -5.99 0.56 2.44
N TYR A 12 -4.91 1.17 2.94
CA TYR A 12 -3.64 0.45 3.07
C TYR A 12 -3.78 -0.80 3.95
N ALA A 13 -4.53 -0.68 5.06
CA ALA A 13 -4.73 -1.79 5.99
C ALA A 13 -5.53 -2.93 5.34
N ASP A 14 -6.58 -2.60 4.60
CA ASP A 14 -7.38 -3.61 3.89
C ASP A 14 -6.56 -4.33 2.82
N ALA A 15 -5.72 -3.60 2.08
CA ALA A 15 -4.87 -4.18 1.05
C ALA A 15 -3.82 -5.13 1.64
N VAL A 16 -3.26 -4.81 2.82
CA VAL A 16 -2.34 -5.70 3.55
C VAL A 16 -3.08 -6.93 4.07
N ALA A 17 -4.27 -6.77 4.66
CA ALA A 17 -5.06 -7.90 5.12
C ALA A 17 -5.45 -8.86 3.98
N GLU A 18 -5.74 -8.32 2.78
CA GLU A 18 -5.99 -9.14 1.60
C GLU A 18 -4.73 -9.86 1.11
N LEU A 19 -3.55 -9.22 1.18
CA LEU A 19 -2.26 -9.86 0.88
C LEU A 19 -1.96 -11.02 1.83
N ASP A 20 -2.19 -10.85 3.13
CA ASP A 20 -2.00 -11.93 4.11
C ASP A 20 -2.93 -13.11 3.80
N ALA A 21 -4.19 -12.83 3.48
CA ALA A 21 -5.14 -13.87 3.08
C ALA A 21 -4.76 -14.58 1.75
N ILE A 22 -4.06 -13.90 0.85
CA ILE A 22 -3.49 -14.51 -0.37
C ILE A 22 -2.31 -15.41 -0.01
N LEU A 23 -1.38 -14.94 0.83
CA LEU A 23 -0.24 -15.73 1.29
C LEU A 23 -0.70 -17.03 1.97
N ASP A 24 -1.69 -16.94 2.87
CA ASP A 24 -2.29 -18.10 3.54
C ASP A 24 -2.87 -19.14 2.57
N ARG A 25 -3.31 -18.73 1.37
CA ARG A 25 -3.81 -19.66 0.34
C ARG A 25 -2.67 -20.30 -0.44
N LEU A 26 -1.64 -19.52 -0.76
CA LEU A 26 -0.49 -19.97 -1.53
C LEU A 26 0.40 -20.93 -0.73
N GLU A 27 0.44 -20.79 0.59
CA GLU A 27 1.25 -21.62 1.49
C GLU A 27 0.61 -22.98 1.85
N ARG A 28 -0.58 -23.28 1.33
CA ARG A 28 -1.24 -24.58 1.56
C ARG A 28 -0.47 -25.71 0.86
N ASP A 29 -0.50 -26.89 1.46
CA ASP A 29 0.24 -28.07 0.97
C ASP A 29 -0.08 -28.48 -0.48
N GLU A 30 -1.28 -28.16 -0.98
CA GLU A 30 -1.68 -28.45 -2.36
C GLU A 30 -2.53 -27.29 -2.92
N PRO A 31 -1.89 -26.23 -3.44
CA PRO A 31 -2.58 -25.09 -4.02
C PRO A 31 -2.98 -25.39 -5.47
N ASP A 32 -4.20 -25.01 -5.85
CA ASP A 32 -4.67 -25.10 -7.24
C ASP A 32 -3.84 -24.15 -8.12
N VAL A 33 -3.15 -24.69 -9.13
CA VAL A 33 -2.23 -23.95 -10.01
C VAL A 33 -2.93 -22.80 -10.73
N ASP A 34 -4.20 -22.98 -11.12
CA ASP A 34 -4.98 -21.92 -11.78
C ASP A 34 -5.35 -20.81 -10.77
N GLN A 35 -5.58 -21.18 -9.51
CA GLN A 35 -5.79 -20.23 -8.42
C GLN A 35 -4.50 -19.49 -8.06
N VAL A 36 -3.33 -20.15 -8.10
CA VAL A 36 -2.03 -19.51 -7.83
C VAL A 36 -1.79 -18.34 -8.78
N ALA A 37 -2.05 -18.52 -10.08
CA ALA A 37 -1.89 -17.45 -11.06
C ALA A 37 -2.81 -16.26 -10.75
N THR A 38 -4.05 -16.53 -10.37
CA THR A 38 -5.04 -15.52 -10.00
C THR A 38 -4.65 -14.77 -8.72
N ASP A 39 -4.22 -15.50 -7.69
CA ASP A 39 -3.80 -14.97 -6.41
C ASP A 39 -2.55 -14.09 -6.54
N VAL A 40 -1.55 -14.54 -7.33
CA VAL A 40 -0.34 -13.75 -7.62
C VAL A 40 -0.68 -12.50 -8.42
N ALA A 41 -1.56 -12.59 -9.42
CA ALA A 41 -2.00 -11.43 -10.19
C ALA A 41 -2.67 -10.39 -9.27
N ARG A 42 -3.57 -10.84 -8.39
CA ARG A 42 -4.21 -9.95 -7.40
C ARG A 42 -3.21 -9.35 -6.43
N ALA A 43 -2.28 -10.14 -5.90
CA ALA A 43 -1.22 -9.66 -5.00
C ALA A 43 -0.37 -8.57 -5.66
N SER A 44 -0.04 -8.70 -6.95
CA SER A 44 0.75 -7.70 -7.66
C SER A 44 0.05 -6.33 -7.72
N VAL A 45 -1.27 -6.31 -7.91
CA VAL A 45 -2.10 -5.10 -7.90
C VAL A 45 -2.14 -4.49 -6.50
N LEU A 46 -2.33 -5.32 -5.47
CA LEU A 46 -2.34 -4.87 -4.07
C LEU A 46 -1.00 -4.24 -3.65
N ILE A 47 0.11 -4.85 -4.06
CA ILE A 47 1.47 -4.33 -3.79
C ILE A 47 1.68 -2.98 -4.48
N ALA A 48 1.24 -2.83 -5.73
CA ALA A 48 1.34 -1.56 -6.45
C ALA A 48 0.58 -0.44 -5.71
N HIS A 49 -0.66 -0.71 -5.32
CA HIS A 49 -1.47 0.21 -4.52
C HIS A 49 -0.81 0.58 -3.20
N CYS A 50 -0.28 -0.40 -2.46
CA CYS A 50 0.44 -0.15 -1.21
C CYS A 50 1.63 0.79 -1.41
N ARG A 51 2.42 0.58 -2.47
CA ARG A 51 3.57 1.43 -2.80
C ARG A 51 3.17 2.86 -3.13
N GLU A 52 2.10 3.05 -3.92
CA GLU A 52 1.56 4.37 -4.24
C GLU A 52 1.11 5.11 -2.98
N ARG A 53 0.40 4.43 -2.08
CA ARG A 53 -0.04 5.02 -0.81
C ARG A 53 1.13 5.42 0.09
N ILE A 54 2.18 4.59 0.16
CA ILE A 54 3.39 4.91 0.93
C ILE A 54 4.09 6.13 0.34
N ALA A 55 4.24 6.19 -0.99
CA ALA A 55 4.85 7.34 -1.67
C ALA A 55 4.07 8.63 -1.41
N ALA A 56 2.74 8.59 -1.52
CA ALA A 56 1.87 9.73 -1.24
C ALA A 56 1.93 10.16 0.23
N ALA A 57 2.01 9.21 1.17
CA ALA A 57 2.17 9.51 2.59
C ALA A 57 3.52 10.18 2.86
N ARG A 58 4.60 9.69 2.24
CA ARG A 58 5.93 10.28 2.39
C ARG A 58 5.99 11.70 1.86
N LEU A 59 5.41 11.98 0.69
CA LEU A 59 5.36 13.33 0.13
C LEU A 59 4.68 14.31 1.09
N ARG A 60 3.53 13.93 1.67
CA ARG A 60 2.81 14.77 2.65
C ARG A 60 3.64 15.02 3.91
N VAL A 61 4.40 14.03 4.38
CA VAL A 61 5.29 14.21 5.53
C VAL A 61 6.41 15.19 5.19
N ASP A 62 7.03 15.04 4.02
CA ASP A 62 8.10 15.92 3.55
C ASP A 62 7.61 17.37 3.40
N GLU A 63 6.39 17.58 2.88
CA GLU A 63 5.74 18.89 2.81
C GLU A 63 5.55 19.53 4.20
N VAL A 64 4.95 18.79 5.14
CA VAL A 64 4.72 19.29 6.52
C VAL A 64 6.03 19.64 7.22
N VAL A 65 7.06 18.80 7.07
CA VAL A 65 8.39 19.06 7.66
C VAL A 65 9.05 20.28 7.01
N GLY A 66 8.90 20.45 5.70
CA GLY A 66 9.38 21.61 4.96
C GLY A 66 8.74 22.92 5.46
N ASP A 67 7.42 22.92 5.61
CA ASP A 67 6.66 24.08 6.10
C ASP A 67 7.08 24.47 7.52
N LEU A 68 7.20 23.48 8.43
CA LEU A 68 7.67 23.73 9.80
C LEU A 68 9.10 24.27 9.85
N SER A 69 9.96 23.84 8.93
CA SER A 69 11.35 24.32 8.85
C SER A 69 11.45 25.75 8.32
N ALA A 70 10.54 26.15 7.42
CA ALA A 70 10.46 27.51 6.87
C ALA A 70 9.97 28.52 7.92
N GLU A 71 9.00 28.13 8.76
CA GLU A 71 8.49 28.97 9.86
C GLU A 71 9.51 29.18 10.99
N ALA A 72 10.45 28.25 11.18
CA ALA A 72 11.47 28.32 12.23
C ALA A 72 12.64 29.29 11.93
N GLN A 73 12.70 29.90 10.74
CA GLN A 73 13.70 30.92 10.39
C GLN A 73 13.12 32.34 10.27
N PRO A 74 12.64 32.98 11.35
CA PRO A 74 12.51 34.43 11.37
C PRO A 74 13.80 35.05 11.92
N GLY A 75 14.69 35.50 11.03
CA GLY A 75 15.69 36.53 11.35
C GLY A 75 17.15 36.10 11.60
N SER A 76 17.83 35.58 10.58
CA SER A 76 19.29 35.74 10.47
C SER A 76 19.62 36.77 9.39
N ASP A 77 19.20 38.02 9.63
CA ASP A 77 19.72 39.18 8.91
C ASP A 77 20.61 39.93 9.91
N THR A 78 21.91 39.66 9.86
CA THR A 78 22.99 40.48 10.44
C THR A 78 24.19 40.40 9.51
#